data_AF-A0AAV6GZB1-F1
#
_entry.id   AF-A0AAV6GZB1-F1
#
_cell.length_a   1.000
_cell.length_b   1.000
_cell.length_c   1.000
_cell.angle_alpha   90.00
_cell.angle_beta   90.00
_cell.angle_gamma   90.00
#
_symmetry.space_group_name_H-M   'P 1'
#
loop_
_entity.id
_entity.type
_entity.pdbx_description
1 polymer ?
#
loop_
_entity_poly.entity_id
_entity_poly.type
_entity_poly.pdbx_seq_one_letter_code
_entity_poly.pdbx_strand_id
1 'polypeptide(L)'
;MGPKVESIFVSLLAASLLVARESEQISGDDGGWSSGGDSLTDEGPCNIDIEDQTTLTYSQFLQQYAYTKPVILRGINDNTRFQFMCSKYNLLREYSEKTVRLSTANTHSYRKVDVTFEEFVKFLLTPQSVDSLGSETLYFFGDNNFTEWHALFAEYNAPPYTIPYTSPAYSFGIAGPGTGVPFHWHGPGYSEVIYGRKRWFLYPPDEQPEFHPNHTTLTWVRQSYPSLGIKQRPLECTIRPGEVLYFPDRWWHATLNLDTSVFISTFLG
;
A
#
# COMPACT_ATOMS: atom_id res chain seq x y z
N MET A 1 11.16 67.84 -41.69
CA MET A 1 10.46 66.59 -42.05
C MET A 1 11.45 65.45 -41.93
N GLY A 2 11.46 64.75 -40.79
CA GLY A 2 12.26 63.55 -40.57
C GLY A 2 11.34 62.46 -40.04
N PRO A 3 11.19 61.31 -40.71
CA PRO A 3 10.24 60.30 -40.29
C PRO A 3 10.88 59.30 -39.31
N LYS A 4 10.12 59.11 -38.22
CA LYS A 4 9.74 57.84 -37.58
C LYS A 4 10.83 56.83 -37.19
N VAL A 5 11.01 56.77 -35.88
CA VAL A 5 11.53 55.64 -35.11
C VAL A 5 10.57 54.46 -35.25
N GLU A 6 11.01 53.35 -35.83
CA GLU A 6 10.35 52.05 -35.72
C GLU A 6 11.07 51.22 -34.65
N SER A 7 10.36 51.02 -33.54
CA SER A 7 10.76 50.15 -32.43
C SER A 7 10.47 48.69 -32.82
N ILE A 8 11.51 47.93 -33.12
CA ILE A 8 11.40 46.48 -33.29
C ILE A 8 11.33 45.85 -31.89
N PHE A 9 10.12 45.53 -31.43
CA PHE A 9 9.91 44.62 -30.31
C PHE A 9 10.09 43.18 -30.82
N VAL A 10 11.24 42.57 -30.51
CA VAL A 10 11.41 41.12 -30.64
C VAL A 10 10.82 40.48 -29.38
N SER A 11 9.61 39.94 -29.50
CA SER A 11 9.03 39.09 -28.46
C SER A 11 9.76 37.75 -28.42
N LEU A 12 10.65 37.56 -27.44
CA LEU A 12 11.14 36.22 -27.07
C LEU A 12 10.02 35.47 -26.35
N LEU A 13 9.30 34.62 -27.08
CA LEU A 13 8.55 33.53 -26.43
C LEU A 13 9.57 32.48 -25.96
N ALA A 14 9.89 32.50 -24.67
CA ALA A 14 10.51 31.35 -24.02
C ALA A 14 9.44 30.26 -23.90
N ALA A 15 9.46 29.30 -24.83
CA ALA A 15 8.71 28.06 -24.67
C ALA A 15 9.40 27.22 -23.61
N SER A 16 8.86 27.24 -22.39
CA SER A 16 9.24 26.34 -21.31
C SER A 16 8.91 24.91 -21.73
N LEU A 17 9.90 24.18 -22.24
CA LEU A 17 9.85 22.73 -22.39
C LEU A 17 9.80 22.12 -20.98
N LEU A 18 8.59 21.87 -20.49
CA LEU A 18 8.36 20.91 -19.41
C LEU A 18 8.78 19.54 -19.97
N VAL A 19 10.04 19.17 -19.72
CA VAL A 19 10.49 17.80 -19.83
C VAL A 19 9.73 17.03 -18.75
N ALA A 20 8.64 16.37 -19.15
CA ALA A 20 8.08 15.29 -18.35
C ALA A 20 9.22 14.27 -18.17
N ARG A 21 9.74 14.18 -16.94
CA ARG A 21 10.53 13.00 -16.55
C ARG A 21 9.57 11.82 -16.63
N GLU A 22 9.59 11.11 -17.75
CA GLU A 22 9.18 9.71 -17.75
C GLU A 22 10.02 9.05 -16.66
N SER A 23 9.35 8.65 -15.58
CA SER A 23 9.95 7.78 -14.59
C SER A 23 10.30 6.49 -15.32
N GLU A 24 11.59 6.29 -15.62
CA GLU A 24 12.09 4.97 -15.94
C GLU A 24 11.63 4.05 -14.81
N GLN A 25 10.66 3.18 -15.10
CA GLN A 25 10.35 2.03 -14.27
C GLN A 25 11.62 1.19 -14.24
N ILE A 26 12.44 1.40 -13.20
CA ILE A 26 13.39 0.38 -12.78
C ILE A 26 12.50 -0.80 -12.41
N SER A 27 12.37 -1.77 -13.31
CA SER A 27 11.75 -3.05 -13.01
C SER A 27 12.66 -3.74 -11.99
N GLY A 28 12.48 -3.39 -10.72
CA GLY A 28 13.09 -4.10 -9.62
C GLY A 28 12.73 -5.58 -9.70
N ASP A 29 13.62 -6.43 -9.20
CA ASP A 29 13.35 -7.84 -8.96
C ASP A 29 12.02 -7.97 -8.21
N ASP A 30 11.07 -8.71 -8.78
CA ASP A 30 9.74 -8.92 -8.20
C ASP A 30 9.73 -10.05 -7.16
N GLY A 31 10.90 -10.63 -6.86
CA GLY A 31 11.08 -11.72 -5.91
C GLY A 31 10.50 -13.05 -6.41
N GLY A 32 10.18 -13.16 -7.70
CA GLY A 32 9.51 -14.31 -8.30
C GLY A 32 8.00 -14.39 -7.99
N TRP A 33 7.38 -13.28 -7.59
CA TRP A 33 5.96 -13.24 -7.21
C TRP A 33 5.00 -13.00 -8.38
N SER A 34 5.47 -12.49 -9.53
CA SER A 34 4.61 -12.28 -10.70
C SER A 34 4.22 -13.59 -11.36
N SER A 35 2.92 -13.73 -11.67
CA SER A 35 2.35 -14.86 -12.40
C SER A 35 2.22 -14.60 -13.92
N GLY A 36 2.47 -13.37 -14.37
CA GLY A 36 2.23 -12.91 -15.74
C GLY A 36 0.75 -12.61 -16.02
N GLY A 37 0.45 -11.41 -16.53
CA GLY A 37 -0.86 -11.04 -17.08
C GLY A 37 -1.97 -10.62 -16.10
N ASP A 38 -1.83 -10.93 -14.80
CA ASP A 38 -2.92 -10.76 -13.82
C ASP A 38 -2.89 -9.44 -13.02
N SER A 39 -1.98 -8.54 -13.37
CA SER A 39 -1.79 -7.27 -12.68
C SER A 39 -2.83 -6.22 -13.07
N LEU A 40 -3.31 -5.45 -12.10
CA LEU A 40 -4.14 -4.28 -12.36
C LEU A 40 -3.28 -3.09 -12.81
N THR A 41 -3.68 -2.45 -13.90
CA THR A 41 -2.94 -1.34 -14.54
C THR A 41 -3.35 0.04 -14.03
N ASP A 42 -4.57 0.20 -13.51
CA ASP A 42 -5.01 1.47 -12.95
C ASP A 42 -4.47 1.66 -11.52
N GLU A 43 -3.41 2.47 -11.43
CA GLU A 43 -2.80 2.84 -10.16
C GLU A 43 -3.48 4.02 -9.45
N GLY A 44 -4.41 4.70 -10.13
CA GLY A 44 -5.00 5.94 -9.63
C GLY A 44 -4.02 7.11 -9.51
N PRO A 45 -4.51 8.28 -9.07
CA PRO A 45 -3.65 9.40 -8.72
C PRO A 45 -2.88 9.12 -7.43
N CYS A 46 -1.87 9.95 -7.15
CA CYS A 46 -1.23 10.02 -5.84
C CYS A 46 -1.38 11.45 -5.31
N ASN A 47 -2.16 11.62 -4.26
CA ASN A 47 -2.44 12.92 -3.63
C ASN A 47 -2.16 12.92 -2.11
N ILE A 48 -1.42 11.92 -1.62
CA ILE A 48 -0.89 11.84 -0.26
C ILE A 48 0.49 12.49 -0.23
N ASP A 49 0.80 13.21 0.85
CA ASP A 49 2.14 13.78 1.07
C ASP A 49 3.22 12.69 1.01
N ILE A 50 4.35 13.01 0.40
CA ILE A 50 5.50 12.11 0.29
C ILE A 50 6.71 12.80 0.92
N GLU A 51 7.30 12.14 1.91
CA GLU A 51 8.45 12.61 2.66
C GLU A 51 9.55 11.56 2.69
N ASP A 52 10.78 11.97 2.99
CA ASP A 52 11.91 11.07 3.17
C ASP A 52 12.73 11.41 4.43
N GLN A 53 13.73 10.59 4.73
CA GLN A 53 14.59 10.77 5.91
C GLN A 53 15.39 12.09 5.92
N THR A 54 15.52 12.76 4.78
CA THR A 54 16.23 14.04 4.66
C THR A 54 15.32 15.24 4.85
N THR A 55 14.02 15.09 4.60
CA THR A 55 13.04 16.18 4.65
C THR A 55 12.20 16.19 5.93
N LEU A 56 12.02 15.04 6.57
CA LEU A 56 11.14 14.90 7.74
C LEU A 56 11.90 14.53 9.01
N THR A 57 11.95 15.46 9.96
CA THR A 57 12.43 15.16 11.32
C THR A 57 11.35 14.49 12.16
N TYR A 58 11.75 13.79 13.23
CA TYR A 58 10.80 13.19 14.19
C TYR A 58 9.81 14.20 14.78
N SER A 59 10.27 15.41 15.12
CA SER A 59 9.39 16.46 15.66
C SER A 59 8.38 16.95 14.61
N GLN A 60 8.79 17.07 13.35
CA GLN A 60 7.87 17.44 12.26
C GLN A 60 6.85 16.33 12.02
N PHE A 61 7.26 15.05 12.05
CA PHE A 61 6.34 13.93 11.97
C PHE A 61 5.24 14.00 13.04
N LEU A 62 5.63 14.19 14.31
CA LEU A 62 4.66 14.31 15.40
C LEU A 62 3.69 15.48 15.25
N GLN A 63 4.19 16.63 14.78
CA GLN A 63 3.39 17.85 14.66
C GLN A 63 2.48 17.85 13.42
N GLN A 64 2.92 17.29 12.31
CA GLN A 64 2.25 17.42 11.01
C GLN A 64 1.47 16.18 10.59
N TYR A 65 1.84 14.99 11.08
CA TYR A 65 1.32 13.72 10.57
C TYR A 65 0.72 12.83 11.64
N ALA A 66 1.43 12.56 12.74
CA ALA A 66 1.09 11.53 13.73
C ALA A 66 -0.35 11.57 14.27
N TYR A 67 -0.98 12.74 14.28
CA TYR A 67 -2.35 12.93 14.77
C TYR A 67 -3.26 13.66 13.78
N THR A 68 -2.78 13.92 12.56
CA THR A 68 -3.44 14.85 11.64
C THR A 68 -3.81 14.19 10.32
N LYS A 69 -2.83 13.65 9.57
CA LYS A 69 -3.03 13.17 8.20
C LYS A 69 -2.02 12.09 7.81
N PRO A 70 -2.35 11.23 6.82
CA PRO A 70 -1.42 10.21 6.33
C PRO A 70 -0.23 10.81 5.58
N VAL A 71 0.85 10.03 5.50
CA VAL A 71 2.08 10.36 4.77
C VAL A 71 2.72 9.10 4.22
N ILE A 72 3.32 9.20 3.04
CA ILE A 72 4.18 8.17 2.46
C ILE A 72 5.64 8.51 2.76
N LEU A 73 6.36 7.55 3.30
CA LEU A 73 7.74 7.68 3.72
C LEU A 73 8.64 6.86 2.80
N ARG A 74 9.67 7.49 2.26
CA ARG A 74 10.65 6.86 1.36
C ARG A 74 12.04 6.82 1.97
N GLY A 75 12.73 5.70 1.78
CA GLY A 75 14.13 5.56 2.17
C GLY A 75 14.38 5.76 3.67
N ILE A 76 13.41 5.37 4.50
CA ILE A 76 13.48 5.56 5.96
C ILE A 76 14.12 4.39 6.70
N ASN A 77 14.16 3.20 6.09
CA ASN A 77 14.77 1.98 6.63
C ASN A 77 15.50 1.23 5.52
N ASP A 78 16.52 0.46 5.91
CA ASP A 78 17.11 -0.57 5.05
C ASP A 78 16.50 -1.94 5.39
N ASN A 79 15.59 -2.39 4.54
CA ASN A 79 14.96 -3.71 4.62
C ASN A 79 15.46 -4.65 3.50
N THR A 80 16.64 -4.41 2.91
CA THR A 80 17.15 -5.22 1.78
C THR A 80 17.24 -6.71 2.12
N ARG A 81 17.70 -7.04 3.34
CA ARG A 81 17.81 -8.43 3.82
C ARG A 81 16.42 -9.05 4.02
N PHE A 82 15.52 -8.32 4.66
CA PHE A 82 14.14 -8.72 4.87
C PHE A 82 13.43 -8.97 3.54
N GLN A 83 13.58 -8.06 2.56
CA GLN A 83 13.06 -8.20 1.21
C GLN A 83 13.59 -9.46 0.53
N PHE A 84 14.91 -9.71 0.57
CA PHE A 84 15.49 -10.94 0.02
C PHE A 84 14.86 -12.20 0.64
N MET A 85 14.68 -12.22 1.97
CA MET A 85 14.03 -13.35 2.66
C MET A 85 12.56 -13.51 2.26
N CYS A 86 11.89 -12.43 1.91
CA CYS A 86 10.50 -12.40 1.43
C CYS A 86 10.33 -12.83 -0.04
N SER A 87 11.40 -13.19 -0.76
CA SER A 87 11.25 -13.73 -2.12
C SER A 87 10.46 -15.04 -2.10
N LYS A 88 9.74 -15.34 -3.19
CA LYS A 88 8.92 -16.55 -3.30
C LYS A 88 9.73 -17.82 -3.05
N TYR A 89 10.93 -17.87 -3.61
CA TYR A 89 11.84 -19.00 -3.44
C TYR A 89 12.26 -19.17 -1.97
N ASN A 90 12.70 -18.10 -1.31
CA ASN A 90 13.17 -18.19 0.07
C ASN A 90 12.02 -18.51 1.03
N LEU A 91 10.85 -17.89 0.88
CA LEU A 91 9.70 -18.21 1.73
C LEU A 91 9.23 -19.66 1.53
N LEU A 92 9.15 -20.16 0.30
CA LEU A 92 8.79 -21.57 0.07
C LEU A 92 9.85 -22.53 0.62
N ARG A 93 11.14 -22.18 0.54
CA ARG A 93 12.20 -23.03 1.08
C ARG A 93 12.11 -23.17 2.61
N GLU A 94 11.86 -22.07 3.32
CA GLU A 94 11.88 -22.05 4.78
C GLU A 94 10.52 -22.36 5.42
N TYR A 95 9.42 -22.00 4.77
CA TYR A 95 8.08 -22.00 5.38
C TYR A 95 7.05 -22.92 4.69
N SER A 96 7.39 -23.68 3.63
CA SER A 96 6.43 -24.50 2.86
C SER A 96 5.46 -25.32 3.71
N GLU A 97 6.00 -26.07 4.68
CA GLU A 97 5.25 -26.99 5.55
C GLU A 97 4.59 -26.29 6.74
N LYS A 98 4.83 -24.99 6.94
CA LYS A 98 4.27 -24.24 8.06
C LYS A 98 2.80 -23.93 7.81
N THR A 99 2.00 -24.07 8.87
CA THR A 99 0.59 -23.67 8.83
C THR A 99 0.48 -22.15 8.79
N VAL A 100 -0.29 -21.65 7.84
CA VAL A 100 -0.70 -20.24 7.77
C VAL A 100 -2.22 -20.14 7.93
N ARG A 101 -2.66 -19.13 8.68
CA ARG A 101 -4.07 -18.81 8.84
C ARG A 101 -4.48 -17.76 7.82
N LEU A 102 -5.37 -18.14 6.92
CA LEU A 102 -5.95 -17.24 5.93
C LEU A 102 -7.21 -16.59 6.47
N SER A 103 -7.41 -15.33 6.12
CA SER A 103 -8.54 -14.51 6.53
C SER A 103 -9.39 -14.13 5.31
N THR A 104 -10.70 -13.98 5.48
CA THR A 104 -11.52 -13.40 4.41
C THR A 104 -11.27 -11.91 4.26
N ALA A 105 -11.31 -11.43 3.02
CA ALA A 105 -11.02 -10.05 2.63
C ALA A 105 -12.16 -9.05 2.88
N ASN A 106 -13.25 -9.45 3.55
CA ASN A 106 -14.30 -8.52 3.98
C ASN A 106 -13.90 -7.80 5.28
N THR A 107 -14.59 -6.69 5.58
CA THR A 107 -14.32 -5.78 6.71
C THR A 107 -14.08 -6.45 8.07
N HIS A 108 -14.69 -7.62 8.31
CA HIS A 108 -14.60 -8.30 9.61
C HIS A 108 -13.83 -9.62 9.59
N SER A 109 -13.38 -10.09 8.43
CA SER A 109 -12.53 -11.29 8.29
C SER A 109 -13.01 -12.54 9.05
N TYR A 110 -14.33 -12.77 9.15
CA TYR A 110 -14.91 -13.74 10.08
C TYR A 110 -14.51 -15.20 9.83
N ARG A 111 -14.25 -15.60 8.58
CA ARG A 111 -13.87 -16.97 8.26
C ARG A 111 -12.35 -17.07 8.24
N LYS A 112 -11.83 -18.01 9.04
CA LYS A 112 -10.42 -18.38 9.08
C LYS A 112 -10.24 -19.77 8.48
N VAL A 113 -9.21 -19.93 7.67
CA VAL A 113 -8.87 -21.22 7.04
C VAL A 113 -7.38 -21.47 7.24
N ASP A 114 -7.04 -22.56 7.92
CA ASP A 114 -5.66 -22.97 8.13
C ASP A 114 -5.24 -23.93 7.00
N VAL A 115 -4.13 -23.62 6.33
CA VAL A 115 -3.53 -24.42 5.25
C VAL A 115 -2.01 -24.40 5.40
N THR A 116 -1.30 -25.25 4.68
CA THR A 116 0.16 -25.08 4.57
C THR A 116 0.50 -23.86 3.71
N PHE A 117 1.66 -23.24 3.96
CA PHE A 117 2.13 -22.12 3.16
C PHE A 117 2.29 -22.50 1.67
N GLU A 118 2.76 -23.72 1.39
CA GLU A 118 2.87 -24.22 0.02
C GLU A 118 1.51 -24.34 -0.68
N GLU A 119 0.49 -24.89 -0.01
CA GLU A 119 -0.86 -24.96 -0.56
C GLU A 119 -1.43 -23.58 -0.84
N PHE A 120 -1.23 -22.63 0.08
CA PHE A 120 -1.64 -21.24 -0.12
C PHE A 120 -1.02 -20.65 -1.37
N VAL A 121 0.31 -20.70 -1.51
CA VAL A 121 1.03 -20.10 -2.64
C VAL A 121 0.70 -20.78 -3.97
N LYS A 122 0.47 -22.10 -3.98
CA LYS A 122 0.21 -22.84 -5.22
C LYS A 122 -1.24 -22.75 -5.70
N PHE A 123 -2.21 -22.73 -4.79
CA PHE A 123 -3.61 -22.97 -5.14
C PHE A 123 -4.56 -21.85 -4.74
N LEU A 124 -4.22 -21.03 -3.74
CA LEU A 124 -5.13 -20.03 -3.17
C LEU A 124 -4.68 -18.60 -3.41
N LEU A 125 -3.39 -18.37 -3.69
CA LEU A 125 -2.84 -17.07 -4.03
C LEU A 125 -3.12 -16.76 -5.51
N THR A 126 -4.37 -16.45 -5.81
CA THR A 126 -4.86 -16.17 -7.17
C THR A 126 -5.47 -14.77 -7.27
N PRO A 127 -5.60 -14.22 -8.49
CA PRO A 127 -6.26 -12.93 -8.70
C PRO A 127 -7.73 -12.99 -8.30
N GLN A 128 -8.22 -11.91 -7.70
CA GLN A 128 -9.63 -11.78 -7.35
C GLN A 128 -10.49 -11.48 -8.58
N SER A 129 -11.58 -12.23 -8.77
CA SER A 129 -12.61 -11.85 -9.74
C SER A 129 -13.38 -10.62 -9.25
N VAL A 130 -13.93 -9.88 -10.20
CA VAL A 130 -14.81 -8.71 -9.93
C VAL A 130 -16.14 -9.14 -9.32
N ASP A 131 -16.60 -10.34 -9.68
CA ASP A 131 -17.87 -10.91 -9.24
C ASP A 131 -17.75 -11.63 -7.89
N SER A 132 -16.53 -11.82 -7.39
CA SER A 132 -16.29 -12.46 -6.09
C SER A 132 -16.71 -11.56 -4.94
N LEU A 133 -17.33 -12.15 -3.92
CA LEU A 133 -17.57 -11.48 -2.65
C LEU A 133 -16.30 -11.42 -1.81
N GLY A 134 -16.16 -10.40 -0.95
CA GLY A 134 -15.03 -10.31 -0.03
C GLY A 134 -14.97 -11.47 0.96
N SER A 135 -16.12 -12.06 1.30
CA SER A 135 -16.23 -13.27 2.12
C SER A 135 -15.71 -14.54 1.45
N GLU A 136 -15.48 -14.52 0.14
CA GLU A 136 -15.00 -15.66 -0.65
C GLU A 136 -13.52 -15.52 -1.00
N THR A 137 -12.95 -14.34 -0.76
CA THR A 137 -11.55 -14.03 -1.06
C THR A 137 -10.70 -14.29 0.19
N LEU A 138 -9.75 -15.21 0.09
CA LEU A 138 -8.81 -15.54 1.15
C LEU A 138 -7.45 -14.88 0.89
N TYR A 139 -6.84 -14.31 1.92
CA TYR A 139 -5.47 -13.81 1.85
C TYR A 139 -4.76 -14.04 3.19
N PHE A 140 -3.43 -14.14 3.15
CA PHE A 140 -2.60 -14.34 4.33
C PHE A 140 -2.29 -12.97 4.94
N PHE A 141 -2.94 -12.66 6.06
CA PHE A 141 -2.74 -11.43 6.82
C PHE A 141 -3.37 -11.55 8.20
N GLY A 142 -2.71 -10.97 9.20
CA GLY A 142 -3.06 -11.17 10.61
C GLY A 142 -2.73 -12.59 11.10
N ASP A 143 -2.86 -12.80 12.41
CA ASP A 143 -2.73 -14.11 13.06
C ASP A 143 -1.43 -14.88 12.72
N ASN A 144 -0.34 -14.16 12.43
CA ASN A 144 0.94 -14.79 12.15
C ASN A 144 1.44 -15.54 13.41
N ASN A 145 1.96 -16.75 13.25
CA ASN A 145 2.59 -17.48 14.34
C ASN A 145 3.98 -16.90 14.62
N PHE A 146 4.08 -15.93 15.53
CA PHE A 146 5.34 -15.23 15.84
C PHE A 146 6.47 -16.14 16.31
N THR A 147 6.17 -17.32 16.86
CA THR A 147 7.19 -18.30 17.24
C THR A 147 7.78 -18.97 16.00
N GLU A 148 6.93 -19.42 15.07
CA GLU A 148 7.40 -20.07 13.84
C GLU A 148 8.01 -19.10 12.83
N TRP A 149 7.49 -17.87 12.79
CA TRP A 149 7.92 -16.82 11.88
C TRP A 149 8.94 -15.85 12.51
N HIS A 150 9.45 -16.16 13.71
CA HIS A 150 10.34 -15.29 14.47
C HIS A 150 11.54 -14.82 13.66
N ALA A 151 12.21 -15.72 12.93
CA ALA A 151 13.39 -15.40 12.14
C ALA A 151 13.10 -14.37 11.05
N LEU A 152 11.90 -14.37 10.46
CA LEU A 152 11.51 -13.35 9.49
C LEU A 152 11.23 -12.01 10.18
N PHE A 153 10.48 -12.01 11.28
CA PHE A 153 10.15 -10.78 12.01
C PHE A 153 11.36 -10.11 12.65
N ALA A 154 12.37 -10.89 13.06
CA ALA A 154 13.61 -10.37 13.64
C ALA A 154 14.46 -9.57 12.64
N GLU A 155 14.24 -9.76 11.34
CA GLU A 155 15.00 -9.10 10.26
C GLU A 155 14.32 -7.81 9.79
N TYR A 156 13.07 -7.55 10.20
CA TYR A 156 12.34 -6.36 9.78
C TYR A 156 12.74 -5.13 10.61
N ASN A 157 13.19 -4.09 9.91
CA ASN A 157 13.43 -2.77 10.48
C ASN A 157 12.17 -1.91 10.34
N ALA A 158 11.49 -1.66 11.45
CA ALA A 158 10.28 -0.84 11.48
C ALA A 158 10.58 0.66 11.34
N PRO A 159 9.64 1.48 10.82
CA PRO A 159 9.80 2.93 10.69
C PRO A 159 10.26 3.61 11.99
N PRO A 160 11.23 4.57 11.93
CA PRO A 160 11.81 5.17 13.13
C PRO A 160 10.87 6.16 13.83
N TYR A 161 9.74 6.50 13.20
CA TYR A 161 8.79 7.49 13.71
C TYR A 161 7.80 6.86 14.71
N THR A 162 8.22 6.68 15.95
CA THR A 162 7.32 6.12 16.99
C THR A 162 6.30 7.13 17.49
N ILE A 163 5.10 6.68 17.83
CA ILE A 163 4.10 7.52 18.53
C ILE A 163 4.23 7.31 20.04
N PRO A 164 4.30 8.37 20.86
CA PRO A 164 4.33 8.24 22.31
C PRO A 164 3.19 7.37 22.85
N TYR A 165 3.52 6.51 23.83
CA TYR A 165 2.58 5.62 24.52
C TYR A 165 1.96 4.52 23.65
N THR A 166 2.56 4.22 22.50
CA THR A 166 2.17 3.08 21.65
C THR A 166 3.24 2.00 21.63
N SER A 167 2.84 0.78 21.32
CA SER A 167 3.71 -0.37 21.12
C SER A 167 3.48 -0.98 19.72
N PRO A 168 4.55 -1.37 19.01
CA PRO A 168 4.41 -1.95 17.68
C PRO A 168 3.97 -3.41 17.76
N ALA A 169 2.99 -3.77 16.95
CA ALA A 169 2.59 -5.14 16.67
C ALA A 169 2.66 -5.40 15.16
N TYR A 170 3.46 -6.38 14.75
CA TYR A 170 3.65 -6.67 13.33
C TYR A 170 2.56 -7.56 12.77
N SER A 171 2.24 -7.38 11.49
CA SER A 171 1.53 -8.38 10.72
C SER A 171 2.11 -8.48 9.33
N PHE A 172 2.68 -9.64 9.02
CA PHE A 172 3.18 -9.98 7.70
C PHE A 172 2.04 -10.55 6.85
N GLY A 173 2.02 -10.22 5.56
CA GLY A 173 0.99 -10.69 4.68
C GLY A 173 1.40 -10.85 3.23
N ILE A 174 0.68 -11.75 2.55
CA ILE A 174 0.80 -12.03 1.12
C ILE A 174 -0.61 -12.13 0.55
N ALA A 175 -0.85 -11.44 -0.55
CA ALA A 175 -2.18 -11.35 -1.15
C ALA A 175 -2.11 -11.25 -2.67
N GLY A 176 -3.09 -11.83 -3.36
CA GLY A 176 -3.15 -11.85 -4.82
C GLY A 176 -3.62 -10.52 -5.43
N PRO A 177 -3.43 -10.30 -6.74
CA PRO A 177 -3.95 -9.13 -7.44
C PRO A 177 -5.47 -8.99 -7.29
N GLY A 178 -5.97 -7.76 -7.22
CA GLY A 178 -7.40 -7.46 -7.08
C GLY A 178 -7.98 -7.71 -5.69
N THR A 179 -7.24 -8.38 -4.79
CA THR A 179 -7.65 -8.54 -3.39
C THR A 179 -7.38 -7.26 -2.59
N GLY A 180 -8.01 -7.12 -1.43
CA GLY A 180 -7.75 -6.02 -0.52
C GLY A 180 -8.83 -5.93 0.56
N VAL A 181 -8.67 -5.01 1.50
CA VAL A 181 -9.63 -4.83 2.60
C VAL A 181 -10.49 -3.60 2.33
N PRO A 182 -11.84 -3.73 2.36
CA PRO A 182 -12.76 -2.60 2.27
C PRO A 182 -12.54 -1.57 3.38
N PHE A 183 -13.22 -0.44 3.29
CA PHE A 183 -13.08 0.62 4.29
C PHE A 183 -13.35 0.11 5.70
N HIS A 184 -12.42 0.43 6.60
CA HIS A 184 -12.48 0.19 8.03
C HIS A 184 -11.54 1.19 8.72
N TRP A 185 -11.49 1.16 10.04
CA TRP A 185 -10.56 1.95 10.83
C TRP A 185 -10.15 1.20 12.09
N HIS A 186 -9.00 1.59 12.65
CA HIS A 186 -8.47 1.14 13.92
C HIS A 186 -7.42 2.15 14.40
N GLY A 187 -6.58 1.74 15.36
CA GLY A 187 -5.43 2.52 15.84
C GLY A 187 -4.46 2.91 14.71
N PRO A 188 -3.53 3.84 14.98
CA PRO A 188 -2.55 4.27 13.98
C PRO A 188 -1.65 3.11 13.55
N GLY A 189 -1.07 3.23 12.36
CA GLY A 189 -0.21 2.17 11.85
C GLY A 189 0.61 2.55 10.63
N TYR A 190 1.57 1.67 10.35
CA TYR A 190 2.39 1.68 9.15
C TYR A 190 2.04 0.50 8.25
N SER A 191 2.18 0.68 6.93
CA SER A 191 2.18 -0.41 5.96
C SER A 191 3.31 -0.23 4.96
N GLU A 192 4.20 -1.21 4.89
CA GLU A 192 5.32 -1.26 3.96
C GLU A 192 5.08 -2.35 2.91
N VAL A 193 5.30 -2.01 1.65
CA VAL A 193 5.29 -2.98 0.55
C VAL A 193 6.70 -3.50 0.33
N ILE A 194 6.84 -4.82 0.26
CA ILE A 194 8.11 -5.53 0.06
C ILE A 194 8.25 -6.01 -1.38
N TYR A 195 7.17 -6.53 -1.94
CA TYR A 195 7.02 -6.86 -3.36
C TYR A 195 5.60 -6.52 -3.83
N GLY A 196 5.46 -6.20 -5.12
CA GLY A 196 4.19 -5.80 -5.73
C GLY A 196 3.82 -4.33 -5.49
N ARG A 197 2.57 -3.99 -5.74
CA ARG A 197 2.01 -2.63 -5.55
C ARG A 197 0.68 -2.70 -4.82
N LYS A 198 0.47 -1.76 -3.89
CA LYS A 198 -0.76 -1.66 -3.10
C LYS A 198 -1.32 -0.25 -3.18
N ARG A 199 -2.54 -0.11 -3.70
CA ARG A 199 -3.28 1.15 -3.71
C ARG A 199 -4.04 1.32 -2.41
N TRP A 200 -3.95 2.52 -1.85
CA TRP A 200 -4.65 2.92 -0.64
C TRP A 200 -5.68 4.00 -0.94
N PHE A 201 -6.78 3.96 -0.20
CA PHE A 201 -7.83 4.97 -0.22
C PHE A 201 -8.11 5.35 1.23
N LEU A 202 -8.07 6.63 1.57
CA LEU A 202 -8.18 7.12 2.93
C LEU A 202 -9.15 8.30 3.05
N TYR A 203 -9.91 8.31 4.14
CA TYR A 203 -10.73 9.45 4.55
C TYR A 203 -10.44 9.83 6.02
N PRO A 204 -10.54 11.12 6.37
CA PRO A 204 -10.49 11.58 7.75
C PRO A 204 -11.55 10.87 8.63
N PRO A 205 -11.33 10.76 9.95
CA PRO A 205 -12.26 10.08 10.85
C PRO A 205 -13.72 10.57 10.77
N ASP A 206 -13.89 11.89 10.56
CA ASP A 206 -15.20 12.56 10.52
C ASP A 206 -15.90 12.47 9.14
N GLU A 207 -15.23 11.89 8.14
CA GLU A 207 -15.74 11.73 6.78
C GLU A 207 -15.95 10.25 6.45
N GLN A 208 -16.98 9.64 7.04
CA GLN A 208 -17.29 8.24 6.79
C GLN A 208 -17.57 8.00 5.29
N PRO A 209 -16.81 7.10 4.63
CA PRO A 209 -17.05 6.78 3.24
C PRO A 209 -18.34 5.98 3.07
N GLU A 210 -18.98 6.14 1.91
CA GLU A 210 -20.07 5.26 1.49
C GLU A 210 -19.49 4.01 0.84
N PHE A 211 -19.73 2.86 1.46
CA PHE A 211 -19.34 1.55 0.94
C PHE A 211 -20.27 0.46 1.46
N HIS A 212 -20.35 -0.64 0.71
CA HIS A 212 -21.08 -1.82 1.14
C HIS A 212 -20.09 -2.80 1.81
N PRO A 213 -20.31 -3.22 3.07
CA PRO A 213 -19.32 -3.99 3.84
C PRO A 213 -19.00 -5.39 3.29
N ASN A 214 -19.89 -5.92 2.44
CA ASN A 214 -19.68 -7.20 1.76
C ASN A 214 -19.07 -7.07 0.36
N HIS A 215 -18.96 -5.85 -0.19
CA HIS A 215 -18.29 -5.64 -1.47
C HIS A 215 -16.78 -5.59 -1.26
N THR A 216 -16.05 -6.11 -2.24
CA THR A 216 -14.59 -6.01 -2.25
C THR A 216 -14.16 -4.59 -2.60
N THR A 217 -12.94 -4.21 -2.23
CA THR A 217 -12.36 -2.93 -2.69
C THR A 217 -12.34 -2.87 -4.22
N LEU A 218 -12.05 -3.97 -4.91
CA LEU A 218 -12.08 -4.03 -6.37
C LEU A 218 -13.46 -3.69 -6.94
N THR A 219 -14.53 -4.25 -6.36
CA THR A 219 -15.91 -3.94 -6.75
C THR A 219 -16.20 -2.46 -6.52
N TRP A 220 -15.83 -1.91 -5.36
CA TRP A 220 -16.02 -0.49 -5.05
C TRP A 220 -15.26 0.43 -6.02
N VAL A 221 -13.99 0.12 -6.33
CA VAL A 221 -13.19 0.89 -7.31
C VAL A 221 -13.80 0.86 -8.71
N ARG A 222 -14.40 -0.26 -9.12
CA ARG A 222 -15.00 -0.38 -10.46
C ARG A 222 -16.40 0.24 -10.56
N GLN A 223 -17.19 0.17 -9.51
CA GLN A 223 -18.62 0.49 -9.57
C GLN A 223 -18.99 1.81 -8.87
N SER A 224 -18.31 2.14 -7.77
CA SER A 224 -18.64 3.30 -6.92
C SER A 224 -17.66 4.45 -7.11
N TYR A 225 -16.35 4.19 -7.12
CA TYR A 225 -15.32 5.22 -7.26
C TYR A 225 -15.49 6.15 -8.49
N PRO A 226 -15.86 5.65 -9.70
CA PRO A 226 -16.00 6.51 -10.87
C PRO A 226 -17.15 7.53 -10.78
N SER A 227 -18.15 7.29 -9.93
CA SER A 227 -19.30 8.19 -9.74
C SER A 227 -19.10 9.22 -8.63
N LEU A 228 -17.99 9.14 -7.87
CA LEU A 228 -17.69 10.09 -6.81
C LEU A 228 -17.42 11.49 -7.38
N GLY A 229 -18.11 12.49 -6.83
CA GLY A 229 -17.78 13.88 -7.07
C GLY A 229 -16.38 14.21 -6.56
N ILE A 230 -15.74 15.25 -7.13
CA ILE A 230 -14.34 15.63 -6.82
C ILE A 230 -14.11 15.78 -5.30
N LYS A 231 -15.07 16.36 -4.56
CA LYS A 231 -15.00 16.55 -3.11
C LYS A 231 -15.24 15.30 -2.28
N GLN A 232 -15.75 14.22 -2.89
CA GLN A 232 -16.02 12.94 -2.23
C GLN A 232 -14.90 11.93 -2.50
N ARG A 233 -13.89 12.28 -3.31
CA ARG A 233 -12.78 11.39 -3.62
C ARG A 233 -11.84 11.25 -2.41
N PRO A 234 -11.31 10.05 -2.17
CA PRO A 234 -10.40 9.80 -1.06
C PRO A 234 -9.05 10.49 -1.28
N LEU A 235 -8.27 10.60 -0.20
CA LEU A 235 -6.82 10.61 -0.33
C LEU A 235 -6.40 9.22 -0.81
N GLU A 236 -5.58 9.15 -1.85
CA GLU A 236 -5.18 7.89 -2.46
C GLU A 236 -3.78 7.97 -3.04
N CYS A 237 -3.12 6.82 -3.03
CA CYS A 237 -1.86 6.61 -3.73
C CYS A 237 -1.59 5.11 -3.83
N THR A 238 -0.88 4.72 -4.89
CA THR A 238 -0.25 3.39 -4.98
C THR A 238 1.14 3.43 -4.38
N ILE A 239 1.36 2.65 -3.32
CA ILE A 239 2.70 2.43 -2.74
C ILE A 239 3.40 1.21 -3.34
N ARG A 240 4.72 1.27 -3.40
CA ARG A 240 5.65 0.36 -4.08
C ARG A 240 6.67 -0.25 -3.12
N PRO A 241 7.50 -1.22 -3.59
CA PRO A 241 8.54 -1.81 -2.77
C PRO A 241 9.44 -0.75 -2.11
N GLY A 242 9.57 -0.82 -0.78
CA GLY A 242 10.36 0.11 0.03
C GLY A 242 9.66 1.42 0.41
N GLU A 243 8.42 1.65 -0.05
CA GLU A 243 7.59 2.77 0.42
C GLU A 243 6.75 2.34 1.61
N VAL A 244 6.65 3.23 2.60
CA VAL A 244 5.85 3.02 3.82
C VAL A 244 4.74 4.04 3.89
N LEU A 245 3.48 3.60 3.93
CA LEU A 245 2.37 4.46 4.27
C LEU A 245 2.19 4.50 5.80
N TYR A 246 2.09 5.70 6.36
CA TYR A 246 1.57 5.95 7.70
C TYR A 246 0.13 6.45 7.64
N PHE A 247 -0.73 5.95 8.53
CA PHE A 247 -2.07 6.50 8.76
C PHE A 247 -2.31 6.76 10.26
N PRO A 248 -2.93 7.90 10.63
CA PRO A 248 -3.25 8.21 12.03
C PRO A 248 -4.43 7.39 12.59
N ASP A 249 -4.64 7.52 13.90
CA ASP A 249 -5.77 6.89 14.61
C ASP A 249 -7.11 7.20 13.93
N ARG A 250 -7.97 6.18 13.82
CA ARG A 250 -9.35 6.25 13.29
C ARG A 250 -9.51 6.71 11.84
N TRP A 251 -8.44 6.87 11.08
CA TRP A 251 -8.55 7.15 9.66
C TRP A 251 -9.23 5.98 8.94
N TRP A 252 -10.29 6.27 8.20
CA TRP A 252 -10.93 5.27 7.35
C TRP A 252 -9.96 4.91 6.23
N HIS A 253 -9.73 3.63 6.00
CA HIS A 253 -8.85 3.18 4.94
C HIS A 253 -9.33 1.89 4.27
N ALA A 254 -9.16 1.84 2.96
CA ALA A 254 -9.32 0.64 2.14
C ALA A 254 -8.03 0.38 1.36
N THR A 255 -7.78 -0.89 1.04
CA THR A 255 -6.59 -1.33 0.29
C THR A 255 -6.99 -2.13 -0.93
N LEU A 256 -6.16 -2.06 -1.97
CA LEU A 256 -6.25 -2.87 -3.18
C LEU A 256 -4.85 -3.28 -3.64
N ASN A 257 -4.57 -4.58 -3.64
CA ASN A 257 -3.34 -5.15 -4.18
C ASN A 257 -3.44 -5.13 -5.70
N LEU A 258 -2.55 -4.40 -6.38
CA LEU A 258 -2.54 -4.33 -7.85
C LEU A 258 -1.75 -5.49 -8.46
N ASP A 259 -0.80 -6.02 -7.70
CA ASP A 259 -0.03 -7.22 -8.01
C ASP A 259 -0.17 -8.25 -6.88
N THR A 260 0.42 -9.43 -7.06
CA THR A 260 0.78 -10.27 -5.92
C THR A 260 1.66 -9.44 -4.99
N SER A 261 1.13 -9.11 -3.82
CA SER A 261 1.73 -8.17 -2.91
C SER A 261 2.23 -8.89 -1.67
N VAL A 262 3.50 -8.69 -1.35
CA VAL A 262 4.11 -9.08 -0.08
C VAL A 262 4.31 -7.80 0.72
N PHE A 263 3.81 -7.77 1.95
CA PHE A 263 3.76 -6.55 2.74
C PHE A 263 3.83 -6.86 4.23
N ILE A 264 4.18 -5.85 5.00
CA ILE A 264 4.16 -5.90 6.46
C ILE A 264 3.49 -4.63 7.00
N SER A 265 2.60 -4.84 7.96
CA SER A 265 1.96 -3.76 8.71
C SER A 265 2.51 -3.71 10.12
N THR A 266 2.64 -2.50 10.66
CA THR A 266 2.95 -2.27 12.08
C THR A 266 1.79 -1.52 12.71
N PHE A 267 1.01 -2.20 13.53
CA PHE A 267 -0.06 -1.58 14.32
C PHE A 267 0.52 -0.95 15.57
N LEU A 268 0.08 0.25 15.91
CA LEU A 268 0.55 1.01 17.06
C LEU A 268 -0.58 1.08 18.09
N GLY A 269 -0.56 0.16 19.04
CA GLY A 269 -1.59 0.00 20.09
C GLY A 269 -1.11 0.38 21.48
#